data_AF-A0A5M4EPR4-F1
#
_entry.id   AF-A0A5M4EPR4-F1
#
_cell.length_a   1.000
_cell.length_b   1.000
_cell.length_c   1.000
_cell.angle_alpha   90.00
_cell.angle_beta   90.00
_cell.angle_gamma   90.00
#
_symmetry.space_group_name_H-M   'P 1'
#
loop_
_entity.id
_entity.type
_entity.pdbx_description
1 polymer ?
#
loop_
_entity_poly.entity_id
_entity_poly.type
_entity_poly.pdbx_seq_one_letter_code
_entity_poly.pdbx_strand_id
1 'polypeptide(L)'
;MCVHDPEGLDDPNTTPPPREEILTNYHSVYADIDKSPTKVWMIYNRAQKDVRPLFELGFGKRPQEELYDLRSDPDYLSNVAYEPGYTEIREDLNDQLMNLLIKQEDPRVVESPPRFEKAPYAGPVSEEWQAENTKQLWDYDPGSVPKTTK
;
A
#
# COMPACT_ATOMS: atom_id res chain seq x y z
N MET A 1 5.37 1.92 1.41
CA MET A 1 4.01 1.34 1.57
C MET A 1 3.29 2.05 2.71
N CYS A 2 3.33 3.38 2.72
CA CYS A 2 2.62 4.20 3.70
C CYS A 2 2.10 5.39 2.91
N VAL A 3 0.83 5.31 2.52
CA VAL A 3 0.19 6.38 1.74
C VAL A 3 -0.28 7.48 2.69
N HIS A 4 -0.47 7.15 3.97
CA HIS A 4 -0.81 8.09 5.02
C HIS A 4 0.41 8.76 5.66
N ASP A 5 0.25 10.01 6.10
CA ASP A 5 1.25 10.71 6.91
C ASP A 5 1.45 9.95 8.23
N PRO A 6 2.67 9.48 8.55
CA PRO A 6 2.93 8.76 9.78
C PRO A 6 3.06 9.71 10.99
N GLU A 7 2.40 10.86 10.97
CA GLU A 7 2.47 11.92 11.99
C GLU A 7 3.93 12.39 12.22
N GLY A 8 4.69 12.54 11.12
CA GLY A 8 6.08 12.98 11.17
C GLY A 8 7.10 11.94 11.68
N LEU A 9 6.71 10.66 11.83
CA LEU A 9 7.63 9.58 12.22
C LEU A 9 8.63 9.17 11.14
N ASP A 10 8.52 9.73 9.93
CA ASP A 10 9.56 9.66 8.90
C ASP A 10 10.91 10.23 9.39
N ASP A 11 10.88 11.22 10.29
CA ASP A 11 12.09 11.61 11.02
C ASP A 11 12.33 10.56 12.13
N PRO A 12 13.46 9.83 12.09
CA PRO A 12 13.79 8.82 13.09
C PRO A 12 13.90 9.39 14.51
N ASN A 13 14.08 10.70 14.66
CA ASN A 13 14.23 11.37 15.96
C ASN A 13 12.91 11.88 16.55
N THR A 14 11.81 11.84 15.80
CA THR A 14 10.48 12.22 16.31
C THR A 14 10.07 11.32 17.48
N THR A 15 9.44 11.87 18.52
CA THR A 15 8.94 11.05 19.62
C THR A 15 7.70 10.26 19.18
N PRO A 16 7.69 8.91 19.28
CA PRO A 16 6.52 8.13 18.90
C PRO A 16 5.39 8.24 19.93
N PRO A 17 4.13 7.99 19.52
CA PRO A 17 3.02 7.86 20.46
C PRO A 17 3.25 6.75 21.50
N PRO A 18 2.51 6.78 22.63
CA PRO A 18 2.57 5.73 23.64
C PRO A 18 2.34 4.33 23.05
N ARG A 19 3.10 3.33 23.51
CA ARG A 19 3.01 1.94 23.02
C ARG A 19 1.59 1.39 23.05
N GLU A 20 0.88 1.67 24.14
CA GLU A 20 -0.49 1.21 24.33
C GLU A 20 -1.45 1.80 23.29
N GLU A 21 -1.22 3.04 22.88
CA GLU A 21 -2.03 3.69 21.84
C GLU A 21 -1.83 3.01 20.49
N ILE A 22 -0.59 2.67 20.15
CA ILE A 22 -0.26 1.95 18.90
C ILE A 22 -0.86 0.53 18.90
N LEU A 23 -0.97 -0.11 20.07
CA LEU A 23 -1.55 -1.46 20.20
C LEU A 23 -3.07 -1.48 20.24
N THR A 24 -3.72 -0.37 20.61
CA THR A 24 -5.18 -0.31 20.81
C THR A 24 -5.91 0.49 19.74
N ASN A 25 -5.26 1.39 19.02
CA ASN A 25 -5.85 2.22 17.97
C ASN A 25 -5.30 1.88 16.58
N TYR A 26 -6.17 1.63 15.59
CA TYR A 26 -5.77 1.26 14.23
C TYR A 26 -5.23 2.46 13.45
N HIS A 27 -5.61 3.67 13.85
CA HIS A 27 -5.36 4.89 13.10
C HIS A 27 -4.33 5.82 13.74
N SER A 28 -3.64 5.38 14.81
CA SER A 28 -2.71 6.24 15.56
C SER A 28 -1.49 6.66 14.72
N VAL A 29 -0.80 5.69 14.12
CA VAL A 29 0.34 5.89 13.20
C VAL A 29 0.46 4.69 12.27
N TYR A 30 0.90 4.92 11.03
CA TYR A 30 1.03 3.88 10.00
C TYR A 30 -0.27 3.05 9.88
N ALA A 31 -1.39 3.72 9.58
CA ALA A 31 -2.72 3.11 9.57
C ALA A 31 -2.86 1.94 8.57
N ASP A 32 -2.01 1.90 7.55
CA ASP A 32 -1.92 0.83 6.56
C ASP A 32 -1.32 -0.47 7.12
N ILE A 33 -0.72 -0.44 8.33
CA ILE A 33 -0.05 -1.58 8.98
C ILE A 33 -0.83 -1.97 10.23
N ASP A 34 -1.25 -3.24 10.31
CA ASP A 34 -1.98 -3.77 11.46
C ASP A 34 -1.22 -3.62 12.78
N LYS A 35 -2.00 -3.53 13.87
CA LYS A 35 -1.45 -3.44 15.22
C LYS A 35 -0.72 -4.74 15.56
N SER A 36 0.55 -4.61 15.92
CA SER A 36 1.34 -5.74 16.37
C SER A 36 2.45 -5.30 17.31
N PRO A 37 2.90 -6.18 18.23
CA PRO A 37 4.09 -5.93 19.02
C PRO A 37 5.32 -5.60 18.16
N THR A 38 5.44 -6.22 16.98
CA THR A 38 6.50 -5.95 16.01
C THR A 38 6.43 -4.52 15.46
N LYS A 39 5.25 -4.04 15.06
CA LYS A 39 5.05 -2.65 14.61
C LYS A 39 5.51 -1.65 15.68
N VAL A 40 5.08 -1.85 16.92
CA VAL A 40 5.48 -0.99 18.05
C VAL A 40 6.99 -1.01 18.24
N TRP A 41 7.59 -2.21 18.25
CA TRP A 41 9.03 -2.35 18.43
C TRP A 41 9.79 -1.65 17.31
N MET A 42 9.41 -1.85 16.04
CA MET A 42 10.05 -1.18 14.91
C MET A 42 9.99 0.35 15.04
N ILE A 43 8.83 0.92 15.36
CA ILE A 43 8.66 2.39 15.53
C ILE A 43 9.55 2.94 16.65
N TYR A 44 9.65 2.25 17.79
CA TYR A 44 10.44 2.69 18.94
C TYR A 44 11.95 2.54 18.72
N ASN A 45 12.37 1.61 17.86
CA ASN A 45 13.79 1.33 17.61
C ASN A 45 14.27 1.90 16.26
N ARG A 46 13.43 2.61 15.50
CA ARG A 46 13.72 3.07 14.12
C ARG A 46 14.97 3.95 13.96
N ALA A 47 15.41 4.63 15.01
CA ALA A 47 16.63 5.43 15.00
C ALA A 47 17.91 4.61 15.21
N GLN A 48 17.80 3.37 15.66
CA GLN A 48 18.96 2.50 15.92
C GLN A 48 19.63 2.12 14.59
N LYS A 49 20.96 2.13 14.57
CA LYS A 49 21.74 2.00 13.33
C LYS A 49 21.49 0.69 12.59
N ASP A 50 21.28 -0.39 13.33
CA ASP A 50 21.00 -1.75 12.85
C ASP A 50 19.52 -1.95 12.45
N VAL A 51 18.60 -1.22 13.10
CA VAL A 51 17.16 -1.30 12.82
C VAL A 51 16.75 -0.37 11.68
N ARG A 52 17.40 0.78 11.54
CA ARG A 52 17.02 1.81 10.57
C ARG A 52 16.91 1.26 9.13
N PRO A 53 17.86 0.48 8.59
CA PRO A 53 17.70 -0.08 7.24
C PRO A 53 16.45 -0.97 7.10
N LEU A 54 16.15 -1.78 8.12
CA LEU A 54 14.97 -2.64 8.15
C LEU A 54 13.67 -1.81 8.26
N PHE A 55 13.73 -0.72 9.02
CA PHE A 55 12.64 0.22 9.14
C PHE A 55 12.35 0.90 7.81
N GLU A 56 13.35 1.42 7.10
CA GLU A 56 13.15 2.05 5.79
C GLU A 56 12.58 1.08 4.76
N LEU A 57 13.02 -0.19 4.76
CA LEU A 57 12.47 -1.22 3.86
C LEU A 57 10.98 -1.50 4.11
N GLY A 58 10.53 -1.52 5.37
CA GLY A 58 9.16 -1.86 5.73
C GLY A 58 8.20 -0.67 5.85
N PHE A 59 8.66 0.41 6.46
CA PHE A 59 7.88 1.58 6.87
C PHE A 59 8.23 2.85 6.07
N GLY A 60 9.35 2.85 5.34
CA GLY A 60 9.81 4.00 4.58
C GLY A 60 8.82 4.41 3.48
N LYS A 61 8.84 5.71 3.16
CA LYS A 61 8.16 6.24 1.98
C LYS A 61 8.82 5.67 0.73
N ARG A 62 7.99 5.16 -0.18
CA ARG A 62 8.47 4.68 -1.46
C ARG A 62 8.62 5.85 -2.42
N PRO A 63 9.71 5.91 -3.19
CA PRO A 63 9.84 6.91 -4.23
C PRO A 63 8.80 6.69 -5.32
N GLN A 64 8.69 7.65 -6.23
CA GLN A 64 7.76 7.58 -7.35
C GLN A 64 8.03 6.37 -8.27
N GLU A 65 9.30 6.00 -8.43
CA GLU A 65 9.72 4.90 -9.30
C GLU A 65 10.61 3.91 -8.53
N GLU A 66 10.35 2.63 -8.74
CA GLU A 66 11.16 1.53 -8.23
C GLU A 66 11.61 0.65 -9.40
N LEU A 67 12.92 0.43 -9.52
CA LEU A 67 13.54 -0.42 -10.53
C LEU A 67 14.49 -1.39 -9.83
N TYR A 68 14.40 -2.68 -10.17
CA TYR A 68 15.18 -3.73 -9.53
C TYR A 68 15.89 -4.58 -10.61
N ASP A 69 17.19 -4.81 -10.43
CA ASP A 69 17.96 -5.72 -11.28
C ASP A 69 17.98 -7.12 -10.68
N LEU A 70 17.07 -7.97 -11.14
CA LEU A 70 16.86 -9.32 -10.59
C LEU A 70 18.03 -10.28 -10.80
N ARG A 71 18.98 -9.92 -11.67
CA ARG A 71 20.20 -10.72 -11.88
C ARG A 71 21.14 -10.59 -10.69
N SER A 72 21.15 -9.42 -10.06
CA SER A 72 21.95 -9.12 -8.87
C SER A 72 21.16 -9.18 -7.57
N ASP A 73 19.87 -8.85 -7.62
CA ASP A 73 18.99 -8.76 -6.46
C ASP A 73 17.66 -9.49 -6.72
N PRO A 74 17.63 -10.82 -6.53
CA PRO A 74 16.43 -11.62 -6.75
C PRO A 74 15.32 -11.34 -5.73
N ASP A 75 15.64 -10.67 -4.62
CA ASP A 75 14.73 -10.41 -3.49
C ASP A 75 14.12 -9.00 -3.52
N TYR A 76 14.41 -8.19 -4.55
CA TYR A 76 13.82 -6.86 -4.76
C TYR A 76 14.05 -5.89 -3.58
N LEU A 77 15.24 -5.92 -2.97
CA LEU A 77 15.58 -5.12 -1.80
C LEU A 77 16.29 -3.80 -2.13
N SER A 78 16.94 -3.71 -3.28
CA SER A 78 17.77 -2.57 -3.69
C SER A 78 17.18 -1.87 -4.91
N ASN A 79 16.49 -0.75 -4.68
CA ASN A 79 15.95 0.08 -5.76
C ASN A 79 17.09 0.86 -6.46
N VAL A 80 17.31 0.56 -7.76
CA VAL A 80 18.33 1.18 -8.61
C VAL A 80 17.78 2.27 -9.54
N ALA A 81 16.51 2.67 -9.40
CA ALA A 81 15.84 3.59 -10.33
C ALA A 81 16.59 4.92 -10.55
N TYR A 82 17.23 5.45 -9.52
CA TYR A 82 17.92 6.74 -9.58
C TYR A 82 19.44 6.61 -9.76
N GLU A 83 19.94 5.41 -10.03
CA GLU A 83 21.34 5.21 -10.35
C GLU A 83 21.62 5.60 -11.81
N PRO A 84 22.70 6.36 -12.10
CA PRO A 84 22.99 6.85 -13.44
C PRO A 84 23.11 5.74 -14.51
N GLY A 85 23.57 4.55 -14.12
CA GLY A 85 23.72 3.40 -15.03
C GLY A 85 22.39 2.79 -15.51
N TYR A 86 21.28 3.08 -14.83
CA TYR A 86 19.96 2.52 -15.12
C TYR A 86 18.98 3.54 -15.71
N THR A 87 19.40 4.78 -15.97
CA THR A 87 18.51 5.87 -16.40
C THR A 87 17.81 5.54 -17.72
N GLU A 88 18.55 5.10 -18.74
CA GLU A 88 17.97 4.75 -20.06
C GLU A 88 16.98 3.57 -19.95
N ILE A 89 17.33 2.55 -19.16
CA ILE A 89 16.45 1.38 -18.94
C ILE A 89 15.17 1.80 -18.22
N ARG A 90 15.29 2.66 -17.20
CA ARG A 90 14.13 3.18 -16.46
C ARG A 90 13.19 3.96 -17.39
N GLU A 91 13.73 4.84 -18.23
CA GLU A 91 12.94 5.66 -19.16
C GLU A 91 12.22 4.78 -20.20
N ASP A 92 12.92 3.81 -20.80
CA ASP A 92 12.32 2.88 -21.75
C ASP A 92 11.17 2.05 -21.13
N LEU A 93 11.39 1.53 -19.92
CA LEU A 93 10.34 0.78 -19.20
C LEU A 93 9.16 1.68 -18.80
N ASN A 94 9.41 2.93 -18.40
CA ASN A 94 8.37 3.91 -18.09
C ASN A 94 7.53 4.20 -19.34
N ASP A 95 8.17 4.48 -20.48
CA ASP A 95 7.50 4.73 -21.74
C ASP A 95 6.67 3.53 -22.19
N GLN A 96 7.21 2.32 -22.08
CA GLN A 96 6.48 1.09 -22.40
C GLN A 96 5.23 0.92 -21.52
N LEU A 97 5.37 1.13 -20.20
CA LEU A 97 4.27 1.06 -19.25
C LEU A 97 3.19 2.10 -19.58
N MET A 98 3.58 3.36 -19.73
CA MET A 98 2.63 4.47 -19.98
C MET A 98 1.90 4.30 -21.32
N ASN A 99 2.61 3.90 -22.38
CA ASN A 99 2.00 3.59 -23.66
C ASN A 99 0.97 2.47 -23.56
N LEU A 100 1.25 1.42 -22.78
CA LEU A 100 0.32 0.33 -22.55
C LEU A 100 -0.93 0.80 -21.80
N LEU A 101 -0.76 1.57 -20.70
CA LEU A 101 -1.86 2.07 -19.89
C LEU A 101 -2.78 3.01 -20.68
N ILE A 102 -2.19 3.91 -21.51
CA ILE A 102 -2.96 4.79 -22.41
C ILE A 102 -3.74 3.96 -23.43
N LYS A 103 -3.09 2.98 -24.07
CA LYS A 103 -3.73 2.09 -25.05
C LYS A 103 -4.89 1.29 -24.45
N GLN A 104 -4.80 0.93 -23.18
CA GLN A 104 -5.83 0.19 -22.45
C GLN A 104 -6.89 1.10 -21.82
N GLU A 105 -6.80 2.42 -22.04
CA GLU A 105 -7.68 3.42 -21.44
C GLU A 105 -7.75 3.30 -19.90
N ASP A 106 -6.61 3.06 -19.24
CA ASP A 106 -6.57 2.96 -17.78
C ASP A 106 -7.09 4.28 -17.17
N PRO A 107 -8.20 4.26 -16.41
CA PRO A 107 -8.83 5.47 -15.90
C PRO A 107 -7.92 6.31 -14.98
N ARG A 108 -6.91 5.69 -14.36
CA ARG A 108 -5.94 6.39 -13.51
C ARG A 108 -4.97 7.25 -14.31
N VAL A 109 -4.84 6.99 -15.61
CA VAL A 109 -3.94 7.71 -16.53
C VAL A 109 -4.70 8.66 -17.44
N VAL A 110 -5.83 8.23 -18.01
CA VAL A 110 -6.53 9.00 -19.06
C VAL A 110 -7.61 9.95 -18.54
N GLU A 111 -7.98 9.87 -17.25
CA GLU A 111 -9.01 10.70 -16.65
C GLU A 111 -8.45 11.61 -15.55
N SER A 112 -9.04 12.80 -15.40
CA SER A 112 -8.69 13.75 -14.34
C SER A 112 -9.94 14.47 -13.83
N PRO A 113 -10.46 14.14 -12.62
CA PRO A 113 -9.98 13.10 -11.70
C PRO A 113 -10.36 11.68 -12.18
N PRO A 114 -9.57 10.65 -11.84
CA PRO A 114 -9.92 9.26 -12.11
C PRO A 114 -11.29 8.88 -11.54
N ARG A 115 -12.09 8.10 -12.28
CA ARG A 115 -13.39 7.61 -11.78
C ARG A 115 -13.31 6.87 -10.44
N PHE A 116 -12.15 6.27 -10.12
CA PHE A 116 -11.93 5.53 -8.86
C PHE A 116 -11.89 6.43 -7.62
N GLU A 117 -11.70 7.74 -7.79
CA GLU A 117 -11.75 8.71 -6.69
C GLU A 117 -13.19 9.13 -6.32
N LYS A 118 -14.20 8.52 -6.94
CA LYS A 118 -15.61 8.86 -6.78
C LYS A 118 -16.46 7.61 -6.52
N ALA A 119 -17.67 7.82 -6.01
CA ALA A 119 -18.65 6.77 -5.82
C ALA A 119 -18.96 6.09 -7.18
N PRO A 120 -19.13 4.75 -7.21
CA PRO A 120 -19.22 3.84 -6.07
C PRO A 120 -17.88 3.25 -5.59
N TYR A 121 -16.74 3.66 -6.15
CA TYR A 121 -15.43 3.06 -5.86
C TYR A 121 -14.78 3.63 -4.60
N ALA A 122 -14.90 4.93 -4.40
CA ALA A 122 -14.39 5.63 -3.22
C ALA A 122 -15.38 6.69 -2.73
N GLY A 123 -15.38 6.92 -1.42
CA GLY A 123 -16.31 7.85 -0.78
C GLY A 123 -17.70 7.27 -0.53
N PRO A 124 -18.63 8.07 0.01
CA PRO A 124 -19.97 7.61 0.34
C PRO A 124 -20.76 7.24 -0.93
N VAL A 125 -21.32 6.03 -0.93
CA VAL A 125 -22.26 5.53 -1.93
C VAL A 125 -23.68 6.03 -1.64
N SER A 126 -24.55 6.10 -2.65
CA SER A 126 -25.95 6.48 -2.44
C SER A 126 -26.71 5.42 -1.63
N GLU A 127 -27.75 5.83 -0.91
CA GLU A 127 -28.63 4.91 -0.16
C GLU A 127 -29.25 3.84 -1.09
N GLU A 128 -29.55 4.21 -2.33
CA GLU A 128 -30.08 3.32 -3.38
C GLU A 128 -29.07 2.22 -3.73
N TRP A 129 -27.81 2.60 -3.99
CA TRP A 129 -26.73 1.64 -4.28
C TRP A 129 -26.48 0.71 -3.08
N GLN A 130 -26.53 1.24 -1.85
CA GLN A 130 -26.43 0.43 -0.65
C GLN A 130 -27.59 -0.56 -0.53
N ALA A 131 -28.82 -0.12 -0.73
CA ALA A 131 -30.01 -0.96 -0.62
C ALA A 131 -30.00 -2.12 -1.63
N GLU A 132 -29.54 -1.88 -2.86
CA GLU A 132 -29.44 -2.90 -3.91
C GLU A 132 -28.34 -3.94 -3.61
N ASN A 133 -27.16 -3.51 -3.15
CA ASN A 133 -26.01 -4.39 -2.97
C ASN A 133 -25.95 -5.07 -1.60
N THR A 134 -26.60 -4.52 -0.56
CA THR A 134 -26.67 -5.16 0.77
C THR A 134 -27.56 -6.40 0.74
N LYS A 135 -28.55 -6.44 -0.16
CA LYS A 135 -29.48 -7.58 -0.31
C LYS A 135 -28.79 -8.87 -0.74
N GLN A 136 -27.67 -8.76 -1.47
CA GLN A 136 -26.93 -9.90 -2.02
C GLN A 136 -25.96 -10.55 -1.03
N LEU A 137 -25.64 -9.88 0.09
CA LEU A 137 -24.60 -10.28 1.04
C LEU A 137 -25.10 -11.15 2.21
N TRP A 138 -26.41 -11.17 2.50
CA TRP A 138 -26.99 -11.97 3.61
C TRP A 138 -27.87 -13.14 3.16
N ASP A 139 -28.07 -13.33 1.85
CA ASP A 139 -28.75 -14.51 1.28
C ASP A 139 -27.83 -15.76 1.21
N TYR A 140 -26.65 -15.72 1.84
CA TYR A 140 -25.83 -16.92 2.03
C TYR A 140 -26.47 -17.82 3.10
N ASP A 141 -27.26 -18.81 2.64
CA ASP A 141 -27.68 -19.94 3.47
C ASP A 141 -26.52 -20.94 3.60
N PRO A 142 -25.89 -21.09 4.78
CA PRO A 142 -24.81 -22.05 5.00
C PRO A 142 -25.25 -23.52 4.82
N GLY A 143 -26.55 -23.79 4.66
CA GLY A 143 -27.11 -25.12 4.39
C GLY A 143 -27.13 -25.55 2.91
N SER A 144 -26.74 -24.70 1.97
CA SER A 144 -26.89 -24.96 0.52
C SER A 144 -25.74 -25.76 -0.12
N VAL A 145 -24.71 -26.16 0.65
CA VAL A 145 -23.65 -27.03 0.12
C VAL A 145 -24.17 -28.48 0.03
N PRO A 146 -24.29 -29.08 -1.18
CA PRO A 146 -24.66 -30.48 -1.26
C PRO A 146 -23.56 -31.32 -0.63
N LYS A 147 -23.90 -32.05 0.43
CA LYS A 147 -23.02 -33.04 1.05
C LYS A 147 -22.71 -34.10 0.00
N THR A 148 -21.50 -34.05 -0.55
CA THR A 148 -20.99 -35.12 -1.41
C THR A 148 -20.71 -36.32 -0.52
N THR A 149 -21.58 -37.33 -0.62
CA THR A 149 -21.42 -38.62 0.02
C THR A 149 -20.16 -39.29 -0.54
N LYS A 150 -19.26 -39.73 0.34
CA LYS A 150 -18.34 -40.84 0.09
C LYS A 150 -18.71 -41.98 1.01
#